data_AF-A0A5C7Z6F2-F1
#
_entry.id   AF-A0A5C7Z6F2-F1
#
_cell.length_a   1.000
_cell.length_b   1.000
_cell.length_c   1.000
_cell.angle_alpha   90.00
_cell.angle_beta   90.00
_cell.angle_gamma   90.00
#
_symmetry.space_group_name_H-M   'P 1'
#
loop_
_entity.id
_entity.type
_entity.pdbx_description
1 polymer ?
#
loop_
_entity_poly.entity_id
_entity_poly.type
_entity_poly.pdbx_seq_one_letter_code
_entity_poly.pdbx_strand_id
1 'polypeptide(L)'
;MQSTEFQENQSASFDIKELVYKYLAFLHWIVLGGAIALAIAFFHLRYAPETYQASNVIKILDNNNSGFKMPTDALSFFSKGKVNLENETEVLQSSLLIERVVDELDLQNSYYSKGTIKETEIASTAPFFIQWNDVPEKVNEIQAMLEIEVTPKGYYLDHQKEMKSFGKSYVFKGNNFSIYWKEGSKFKKTSGTYQIVKATKEHTIQAVKKSLAVSPVGKQSELLRLTVTANHPDKAAAIANMLAKVFDDDGIKDRQLVHKKTIDFVNERFGFLFKELDSIESNKANYKQGQQIADFQADAGALLATKSGTDVELNQAKTQAVLSGILIETLSKAPQEELLPANIGLEQVEVAALIDKYNDLILKQQKLLKSVGENDPSVLALRSAQVDLKNNIKASLSTYKKVLQSKVSAVSQISASQTNQYAALPFQEKAIRSIERQQEIKETLYIILLQKREEAAVNLAITNPSIKMVDYAKASDEPVSPKRAIVYLAALLFGVGLPLGLLYLYFLLDTKIHNKNDVTAVVKDIPVIAEIPHIAEASKLVKYLDRSILSEAFRMLRT
;
A
#
# COMPACT_ATOMS: atom_id res chain seq x y z
N MET A 1 85.75 -29.31 -25.65
CA MET A 1 84.46 -29.89 -25.24
C MET A 1 83.37 -29.18 -26.00
N GLN A 2 82.69 -29.94 -26.86
CA GLN A 2 81.34 -29.78 -27.42
C GLN A 2 80.86 -28.38 -27.84
N SER A 3 80.93 -28.18 -29.16
CA SER A 3 80.09 -27.30 -29.96
C SER A 3 78.62 -27.72 -29.87
N THR A 4 77.78 -26.75 -29.55
CA THR A 4 76.32 -26.83 -29.44
C THR A 4 75.69 -27.16 -30.79
N GLU A 5 75.02 -28.32 -30.87
CA GLU A 5 74.17 -28.69 -32.00
C GLU A 5 72.92 -27.80 -32.01
N PHE A 6 72.76 -27.02 -33.08
CA PHE A 6 71.47 -26.47 -33.47
C PHE A 6 70.65 -27.62 -34.09
N GLN A 7 69.64 -28.10 -33.37
CA GLN A 7 68.56 -28.90 -33.96
C GLN A 7 67.73 -27.99 -34.87
N GLU A 8 67.91 -28.12 -36.17
CA GLU A 8 66.97 -27.60 -37.17
C GLU A 8 65.71 -28.47 -37.11
N ASN A 9 64.72 -27.97 -36.38
CA ASN A 9 63.38 -28.52 -36.35
C ASN A 9 62.78 -28.38 -37.76
N GLN A 10 62.87 -29.43 -38.59
CA GLN A 10 62.05 -29.57 -39.79
C GLN A 10 60.58 -29.72 -39.36
N SER A 11 59.97 -28.58 -39.08
CA SER A 11 58.52 -28.46 -39.04
C SER A 11 58.01 -28.83 -40.43
N ALA A 12 57.16 -29.86 -40.50
CA ALA A 12 56.40 -30.16 -41.70
C ALA A 12 55.69 -28.88 -42.14
N SER A 13 56.17 -28.26 -43.22
CA SER A 13 55.53 -27.07 -43.76
C SER A 13 54.15 -27.48 -44.25
N PHE A 14 53.13 -27.08 -43.51
CA PHE A 14 51.74 -27.28 -43.88
C PHE A 14 51.52 -26.56 -45.22
N ASP A 15 51.52 -27.29 -46.33
CA ASP A 15 51.42 -26.69 -47.66
C ASP A 15 49.96 -26.31 -47.94
N ILE A 16 49.57 -25.15 -47.41
CA ILE A 16 48.21 -24.59 -47.50
C ILE A 16 47.75 -24.53 -48.96
N LYS A 17 48.70 -24.32 -49.90
CA LYS A 17 48.41 -24.23 -51.32
C LYS A 17 47.92 -25.56 -51.89
N GLU A 18 48.58 -26.67 -51.56
CA GLU A 18 48.18 -28.02 -51.99
C GLU A 18 46.79 -28.37 -51.45
N LEU A 19 46.54 -28.07 -50.18
CA LEU A 19 45.23 -28.28 -49.55
C LEU A 19 44.15 -27.47 -50.29
N VAL A 20 44.37 -26.18 -50.55
CA VAL A 20 43.39 -25.35 -51.27
C VAL A 20 43.07 -25.88 -52.68
N TYR A 21 44.07 -26.30 -53.46
CA TYR A 21 43.84 -26.87 -54.79
C TYR A 21 43.08 -28.21 -54.72
N LYS A 22 43.35 -29.04 -53.71
CA LYS A 22 42.64 -30.31 -53.49
C LYS A 22 41.14 -30.10 -53.25
N TYR A 23 40.75 -29.09 -52.47
CA TYR A 23 39.33 -28.76 -52.25
C TYR A 23 38.70 -28.00 -53.42
N LEU A 24 39.46 -27.18 -54.14
CA LEU A 24 38.99 -26.48 -55.36
C LEU A 24 38.57 -27.45 -56.47
N ALA A 25 39.18 -28.63 -56.57
CA ALA A 25 38.75 -29.68 -57.50
C ALA A 25 37.29 -30.12 -57.26
N PHE A 26 36.81 -30.01 -56.01
CA PHE A 26 35.44 -30.35 -55.60
C PHE A 26 34.55 -29.11 -55.42
N LEU A 27 34.92 -27.96 -55.98
CA LEU A 27 34.18 -26.70 -55.85
C LEU A 27 32.69 -26.84 -56.21
N HIS A 28 32.36 -27.65 -57.22
CA HIS A 28 30.98 -27.93 -57.61
C HIS A 28 30.12 -28.48 -56.46
N TRP A 29 30.68 -29.35 -55.61
CA TRP A 29 29.97 -29.92 -54.45
C TRP A 29 29.79 -28.91 -53.32
N ILE A 30 30.78 -28.02 -53.13
CA ILE A 30 30.71 -26.95 -52.13
C ILE A 30 29.67 -25.90 -52.53
N VAL A 31 29.67 -25.49 -53.81
CA VAL A 31 28.68 -24.55 -54.36
C VAL A 31 27.28 -25.17 -54.36
N LEU A 32 27.15 -26.45 -54.73
CA LEU A 32 25.87 -27.15 -54.68
C LEU A 32 25.33 -27.25 -53.24
N GLY A 33 26.18 -27.58 -52.26
CA GLY A 33 25.80 -27.60 -50.85
C GLY A 33 25.33 -26.24 -50.34
N GLY A 34 26.05 -25.17 -50.69
CA GLY A 34 25.64 -23.79 -50.41
C GLY A 34 24.29 -23.42 -51.03
N ALA A 35 24.08 -23.75 -52.31
CA ALA A 35 22.84 -23.47 -53.03
C ALA A 35 21.64 -24.21 -52.44
N ILE A 36 21.80 -25.49 -52.09
CA ILE A 36 20.75 -26.29 -51.44
C ILE A 36 20.41 -25.71 -50.06
N ALA A 37 21.41 -25.38 -49.25
CA ALA A 37 21.18 -24.81 -47.93
C ALA A 37 20.46 -23.44 -48.00
N LEU A 38 20.80 -22.60 -48.98
CA LEU A 38 20.11 -21.34 -49.22
C LEU A 38 18.65 -21.56 -49.70
N ALA A 39 18.40 -22.56 -50.53
CA ALA A 39 17.04 -22.93 -50.93
C ALA A 39 16.21 -23.40 -49.73
N ILE A 40 16.77 -24.26 -48.87
CA ILE A 40 16.12 -24.69 -47.62
C ILE A 40 15.84 -23.49 -46.71
N ALA A 41 16.80 -22.58 -46.55
CA ALA A 41 16.63 -21.36 -45.76
C ALA A 41 15.54 -20.45 -46.32
N PHE A 42 15.46 -20.29 -47.64
CA PHE A 42 14.41 -19.53 -48.31
C PHE A 42 13.03 -20.13 -48.03
N PHE A 43 12.86 -21.45 -48.19
CA PHE A 43 11.59 -22.11 -47.88
C PHE A 43 11.25 -22.02 -46.39
N HIS A 44 12.23 -22.21 -45.50
CA HIS A 44 12.03 -22.06 -44.07
C HIS A 44 11.55 -20.65 -43.70
N LEU A 45 12.22 -19.60 -44.19
CA LEU A 45 11.83 -18.21 -43.95
C LEU A 45 10.47 -17.84 -44.55
N ARG A 46 10.09 -18.47 -45.67
CA ARG A 46 8.77 -18.25 -46.29
C ARG A 46 7.63 -18.77 -45.44
N TYR A 47 7.83 -19.89 -44.73
CA TYR A 47 6.76 -20.56 -43.97
C TYR A 47 6.82 -20.33 -42.46
N ALA A 48 7.98 -19.96 -41.91
CA ALA A 48 8.12 -19.66 -40.49
C ALA A 48 7.11 -18.58 -40.03
N PRO A 49 6.49 -18.75 -38.85
CA PRO A 49 5.64 -17.71 -38.27
C PRO A 49 6.49 -16.47 -37.96
N GLU A 50 5.98 -15.30 -38.32
CA GLU A 50 6.63 -14.03 -38.04
C GLU A 50 6.22 -13.58 -36.64
N THR A 51 7.19 -13.26 -35.79
CA THR A 51 6.91 -12.69 -34.47
C THR A 51 7.25 -11.21 -34.47
N TYR A 52 6.35 -10.41 -33.91
CA TYR A 52 6.44 -8.98 -33.76
C TYR A 52 6.64 -8.64 -32.29
N GLN A 53 7.32 -7.54 -32.02
CA GLN A 53 7.52 -7.02 -30.68
C GLN A 53 6.83 -5.66 -30.56
N ALA A 54 6.19 -5.39 -29.43
CA ALA A 54 5.72 -4.08 -29.04
C ALA A 54 6.24 -3.74 -27.65
N SER A 55 6.54 -2.46 -27.40
CA SER A 55 6.94 -2.02 -26.06
C SER A 55 6.33 -0.69 -25.70
N ASN A 56 5.91 -0.54 -24.44
CA ASN A 56 5.55 0.74 -23.84
C ASN A 56 6.54 1.13 -22.73
N VAL A 57 6.43 2.36 -22.26
CA VAL A 57 7.18 2.83 -21.10
C VAL A 57 6.22 3.46 -20.11
N ILE A 58 6.28 2.98 -18.87
CA ILE A 58 5.48 3.46 -17.76
C ILE A 58 6.40 4.05 -16.69
N LYS A 59 5.97 5.13 -16.06
CA LYS A 59 6.60 5.66 -14.85
C LYS A 59 5.81 5.17 -13.64
N ILE A 60 6.48 4.53 -12.70
CA ILE A 60 5.90 4.23 -11.39
C ILE A 60 5.88 5.50 -10.55
N LEU A 61 4.74 5.84 -9.96
CA LEU A 61 4.60 7.02 -9.11
C LEU A 61 4.85 6.61 -7.64
N ASP A 62 5.86 7.21 -7.00
CA ASP A 62 6.20 6.95 -5.59
C ASP A 62 5.02 7.24 -4.67
N ASN A 63 4.80 6.35 -3.70
CA ASN A 63 3.64 6.32 -2.82
C ASN A 63 4.00 6.23 -1.33
N ASN A 64 5.07 6.90 -0.90
CA ASN A 64 5.38 7.05 0.53
C ASN A 64 4.37 7.91 1.35
N ASN A 65 3.14 8.12 0.86
CA ASN A 65 2.14 9.00 1.47
C ASN A 65 0.78 8.35 1.82
N SER A 66 0.60 7.04 1.63
CA SER A 66 -0.70 6.37 1.84
C SER A 66 -0.89 5.67 3.20
N GLY A 67 0.10 5.71 4.10
CA GLY A 67 0.01 5.11 5.44
C GLY A 67 -0.38 6.12 6.53
N PHE A 68 -0.97 5.63 7.63
CA PHE A 68 -1.22 6.42 8.85
C PHE A 68 0.12 6.97 9.38
N LYS A 69 0.45 8.21 9.03
CA LYS A 69 1.62 8.89 9.59
C LYS A 69 1.23 9.43 10.97
N MET A 70 1.80 8.82 12.02
CA MET A 70 1.89 9.54 13.29
C MET A 70 2.67 10.84 13.06
N PRO A 71 2.34 11.92 13.78
CA PRO A 71 3.07 13.17 13.69
C PRO A 71 4.48 12.99 14.28
N THR A 72 5.40 12.47 13.48
CA THR A 72 6.83 12.33 13.75
C THR A 72 7.61 12.96 12.61
N ASP A 73 7.35 14.25 12.35
CA ASP A 73 7.98 15.06 11.30
C ASP A 73 9.52 15.07 11.35
N ALA A 74 10.14 14.67 12.47
CA ALA A 74 11.59 14.64 12.63
C ALA A 74 12.29 13.40 12.00
N LEU A 75 11.59 12.29 11.75
CA LEU A 75 12.21 11.06 11.20
C LEU A 75 11.98 10.88 9.69
N SER A 76 11.05 11.62 9.08
CA SER A 76 10.71 11.48 7.66
C SER A 76 11.82 11.94 6.71
N PHE A 77 12.83 12.66 7.19
CA PHE A 77 13.97 13.10 6.36
C PHE A 77 14.97 11.99 6.01
N PHE A 78 15.02 10.91 6.80
CA PHE A 78 15.98 9.81 6.61
C PHE A 78 15.42 8.63 5.80
N SER A 79 14.14 8.66 5.44
CA SER A 79 13.43 7.61 4.71
C SER A 79 12.97 8.10 3.33
N LYS A 80 13.92 8.49 2.46
CA LYS A 80 13.63 8.46 1.02
C LYS A 80 13.62 7.00 0.59
N GLY A 81 12.49 6.32 0.83
CA GLY A 81 12.25 4.98 0.29
C GLY A 81 12.29 5.07 -1.22
N LYS A 82 13.36 4.56 -1.83
CA LYS A 82 13.41 4.38 -3.28
C LYS A 82 12.28 3.43 -3.67
N VAL A 83 11.54 3.77 -4.73
CA VAL A 83 10.60 2.84 -5.35
C VAL A 83 11.32 1.53 -5.64
N ASN A 84 10.82 0.43 -5.07
CA ASN A 84 11.38 -0.90 -5.28
C ASN A 84 10.86 -1.43 -6.61
N LEU A 85 11.58 -1.13 -7.69
CA LEU A 85 11.20 -1.52 -9.04
C LEU A 85 11.28 -3.03 -9.25
N GLU A 86 12.07 -3.76 -8.46
CA GLU A 86 12.07 -5.21 -8.51
C GLU A 86 10.71 -5.78 -8.08
N ASN A 87 10.11 -5.25 -7.01
CA ASN A 87 8.78 -5.66 -6.56
C ASN A 87 7.72 -5.37 -7.64
N GLU A 88 7.72 -4.17 -8.21
CA GLU A 88 6.74 -3.79 -9.24
C GLU A 88 6.88 -4.66 -10.50
N THR A 89 8.12 -5.04 -10.84
CA THR A 89 8.40 -5.96 -11.96
C THR A 89 7.76 -7.33 -11.74
N GLU A 90 7.88 -7.90 -10.53
CA GLU A 90 7.25 -9.18 -10.18
C GLU A 90 5.71 -9.09 -10.19
N VAL A 91 5.14 -8.00 -9.69
CA VAL A 91 3.69 -7.78 -9.70
C VAL A 91 3.17 -7.72 -11.15
N LEU A 92 3.86 -6.99 -12.04
CA LEU A 92 3.53 -6.92 -13.46
C LEU A 92 3.62 -8.28 -14.18
N GLN A 93 4.47 -9.19 -13.71
CA GLN A 93 4.63 -10.55 -14.24
C GLN A 93 3.79 -11.61 -13.50
N SER A 94 2.96 -11.17 -12.54
CA SER A 94 2.11 -12.06 -11.76
C SER A 94 1.00 -12.66 -12.61
N SER A 95 0.62 -13.91 -12.32
CA SER A 95 -0.47 -14.58 -13.03
C SER A 95 -1.81 -13.86 -12.83
N LEU A 96 -2.02 -13.18 -11.70
CA LEU A 96 -3.25 -12.46 -11.38
C LEU A 96 -3.53 -11.31 -12.35
N LEU A 97 -2.52 -10.48 -12.64
CA LEU A 97 -2.69 -9.37 -13.59
C LEU A 97 -2.75 -9.87 -15.03
N ILE A 98 -1.92 -10.85 -15.37
CA ILE A 98 -1.94 -11.45 -16.71
C ILE A 98 -3.28 -12.13 -16.99
N GLU A 99 -3.88 -12.80 -16.00
CA GLU A 99 -5.23 -13.36 -16.08
C GLU A 99 -6.26 -12.30 -16.46
N ARG A 100 -6.27 -11.15 -15.76
CA ARG A 100 -7.16 -10.04 -16.09
C ARG A 100 -6.93 -9.50 -17.50
N VAL A 101 -5.68 -9.44 -17.96
CA VAL A 101 -5.35 -9.05 -19.34
C VAL A 101 -5.88 -10.08 -20.36
N VAL A 102 -5.77 -11.37 -20.05
CA VAL A 102 -6.30 -12.46 -20.89
C VAL A 102 -7.82 -12.34 -21.04
N ASP A 103 -8.52 -12.02 -19.96
CA ASP A 103 -9.97 -11.85 -19.94
C ASP A 103 -10.42 -10.58 -20.68
N GLU A 104 -9.79 -9.43 -20.41
CA GLU A 104 -10.13 -8.13 -21.02
C GLU A 104 -9.87 -8.07 -22.54
N LEU A 105 -8.88 -8.81 -23.03
CA LEU A 105 -8.53 -8.88 -24.45
C LEU A 105 -9.06 -10.13 -25.17
N ASP A 106 -9.78 -11.02 -24.47
CA ASP A 106 -10.24 -12.31 -24.99
C ASP A 106 -9.13 -13.13 -25.68
N LEU A 107 -7.95 -13.20 -25.04
CA LEU A 107 -6.76 -13.81 -25.65
C LEU A 107 -6.85 -15.35 -25.78
N GLN A 108 -7.84 -15.95 -25.13
CA GLN A 108 -8.08 -17.39 -25.21
C GLN A 108 -8.54 -17.79 -26.62
N ASN A 109 -9.16 -16.87 -27.36
CA ASN A 109 -9.58 -17.07 -28.74
C ASN A 109 -8.54 -16.50 -29.70
N SER A 110 -7.98 -17.35 -30.56
CA SER A 110 -7.06 -16.95 -31.63
C SER A 110 -7.68 -17.24 -32.99
N TYR A 111 -7.51 -16.30 -33.91
CA TYR A 111 -8.15 -16.32 -35.23
C TYR A 111 -7.09 -16.37 -36.32
N TYR A 112 -7.18 -17.35 -37.22
CA TYR A 112 -6.28 -17.55 -38.34
C TYR A 112 -7.03 -17.49 -39.67
N SER A 113 -6.46 -16.85 -40.67
CA SER A 113 -6.94 -16.93 -42.06
C SER A 113 -6.18 -18.04 -42.78
N LYS A 114 -6.90 -19.01 -43.34
CA LYS A 114 -6.32 -20.16 -44.04
C LYS A 114 -5.99 -19.77 -45.48
N GLY A 115 -4.70 -19.58 -45.76
CA GLY A 115 -4.20 -19.45 -47.13
C GLY A 115 -4.04 -20.81 -47.80
N THR A 116 -3.67 -20.82 -49.08
CA THR A 116 -3.38 -22.06 -49.83
C THR A 116 -2.15 -22.81 -49.29
N ILE A 117 -1.23 -22.10 -48.62
CA ILE A 117 0.07 -22.64 -48.20
C ILE A 117 0.48 -22.24 -46.77
N LYS A 118 0.01 -21.11 -46.26
CA LYS A 118 0.33 -20.62 -44.89
C LYS A 118 -0.92 -20.11 -44.19
N GLU A 119 -1.04 -20.43 -42.91
CA GLU A 119 -2.03 -19.84 -42.01
C GLU A 119 -1.46 -18.57 -41.38
N THR A 120 -2.24 -17.49 -41.38
CA THR A 120 -1.81 -16.20 -40.82
C THR A 120 -2.75 -15.78 -39.70
N GLU A 121 -2.22 -15.50 -38.52
CA GLU A 121 -3.00 -14.97 -37.40
C GLU A 121 -3.51 -13.57 -37.74
N ILE A 122 -4.81 -13.33 -37.61
CA ILE A 122 -5.46 -12.04 -37.93
C ILE A 122 -5.90 -11.28 -36.67
N ALA A 123 -5.78 -11.89 -35.49
CA ALA A 123 -6.00 -11.29 -34.17
C ALA A 123 -7.23 -10.35 -34.14
N SER A 124 -7.06 -9.09 -33.69
CA SER A 124 -8.12 -8.10 -33.51
C SER A 124 -8.72 -7.54 -34.82
N THR A 125 -8.08 -7.80 -35.97
CA THR A 125 -8.56 -7.39 -37.29
C THR A 125 -9.61 -8.34 -37.85
N ALA A 126 -9.82 -9.51 -37.22
CA ALA A 126 -10.84 -10.47 -37.62
C ALA A 126 -12.23 -9.81 -37.77
N PRO A 127 -12.98 -10.13 -38.84
CA PRO A 127 -14.32 -9.56 -39.07
C PRO A 127 -15.42 -10.15 -38.19
N PHE A 128 -15.08 -11.07 -37.30
CA PHE A 128 -16.00 -11.75 -36.40
C PHE A 128 -15.31 -12.03 -35.06
N PHE A 129 -16.10 -12.33 -34.04
CA PHE A 129 -15.62 -12.86 -32.77
C PHE A 129 -16.52 -14.01 -32.32
N ILE A 130 -15.95 -14.95 -31.55
CA ILE A 130 -16.67 -16.08 -30.99
C ILE A 130 -17.00 -15.81 -29.51
N GLN A 131 -18.20 -16.18 -29.09
CA GLN A 131 -18.62 -16.19 -27.69
C GLN A 131 -18.99 -17.62 -27.30
N TRP A 132 -18.39 -18.13 -26.22
CA TRP A 132 -18.68 -19.45 -25.68
C TRP A 132 -19.84 -19.35 -24.68
N ASN A 133 -20.94 -20.03 -24.98
CA ASN A 133 -22.21 -19.92 -24.26
C ASN A 133 -22.36 -21.08 -23.26
N ASP A 134 -21.46 -21.13 -22.28
CA ASP A 134 -21.44 -22.14 -21.22
C ASP A 134 -21.04 -21.49 -19.88
N VAL A 135 -21.02 -22.25 -18.79
CA VAL A 135 -20.60 -21.76 -17.47
C VAL A 135 -19.11 -21.35 -17.52
N PRO A 136 -18.69 -20.21 -16.90
CA PRO A 136 -17.32 -19.70 -17.01
C PRO A 136 -16.22 -20.72 -16.69
N GLU A 137 -16.44 -21.57 -15.67
CA GLU A 137 -15.52 -22.65 -15.29
C GLU A 137 -15.26 -23.61 -16.46
N LYS A 138 -16.35 -24.07 -17.12
CA LYS A 138 -16.26 -24.95 -18.28
C LYS A 138 -15.62 -24.24 -19.46
N VAL A 139 -15.97 -22.97 -19.72
CA VAL A 139 -15.39 -22.16 -20.82
C VAL A 139 -13.87 -22.01 -20.70
N ASN A 140 -13.35 -21.92 -19.48
CA ASN A 140 -11.92 -21.78 -19.21
C ASN A 140 -11.12 -23.05 -19.53
N GLU A 141 -11.75 -24.22 -19.50
CA GLU A 141 -11.17 -25.52 -19.82
C GLU A 141 -11.38 -25.94 -21.28
N ILE A 142 -12.24 -25.25 -22.03
CA ILE A 142 -12.46 -25.57 -23.44
C ILE A 142 -11.14 -25.47 -24.21
N GLN A 143 -10.81 -26.56 -24.88
CA GLN A 143 -9.84 -26.61 -25.96
C GLN A 143 -10.58 -27.01 -27.23
N ALA A 144 -10.64 -26.10 -28.20
CA ALA A 144 -11.40 -26.32 -29.41
C ALA A 144 -10.69 -25.72 -30.62
N MET A 145 -10.86 -26.39 -31.76
CA MET A 145 -10.46 -25.88 -33.07
C MET A 145 -11.68 -25.98 -34.00
N LEU A 146 -12.06 -24.85 -34.58
CA LEU A 146 -13.20 -24.71 -35.49
C LEU A 146 -12.69 -24.16 -36.83
N GLU A 147 -13.00 -24.84 -37.93
CA GLU A 147 -12.80 -24.29 -39.27
C GLU A 147 -14.12 -23.71 -39.75
N ILE A 148 -14.12 -22.45 -40.18
CA ILE A 148 -15.31 -21.76 -40.68
C ILE A 148 -15.05 -21.17 -42.07
N GLU A 149 -16.01 -21.35 -42.97
CA GLU A 149 -16.03 -20.68 -44.26
C GLU A 149 -17.02 -19.52 -44.20
N VAL A 150 -16.51 -18.30 -44.19
CA VAL A 150 -17.29 -17.10 -43.95
C VAL A 150 -17.79 -16.51 -45.27
N THR A 151 -19.08 -16.18 -45.31
CA THR A 151 -19.77 -15.49 -46.41
C THR A 151 -20.51 -14.26 -45.88
N PRO A 152 -20.92 -13.31 -46.75
CA PRO A 152 -21.60 -12.09 -46.31
C PRO A 152 -22.94 -12.31 -45.58
N LYS A 153 -23.56 -13.49 -45.74
CA LYS A 153 -24.88 -13.82 -45.16
C LYS A 153 -24.78 -14.77 -43.94
N GLY A 154 -23.59 -15.32 -43.64
CA GLY A 154 -23.39 -16.32 -42.59
C GLY A 154 -22.13 -17.15 -42.82
N TYR A 155 -22.02 -18.31 -42.17
CA TYR A 155 -20.82 -19.14 -42.25
C TYR A 155 -21.14 -20.64 -42.32
N TYR A 156 -20.25 -21.41 -42.94
CA TYR A 156 -20.27 -22.87 -42.89
C TYR A 156 -19.26 -23.36 -41.86
N LEU A 157 -19.58 -24.42 -41.12
CA LEU A 157 -18.74 -24.96 -40.05
C LEU A 157 -18.17 -26.31 -40.48
N ASP A 158 -16.85 -26.50 -40.41
CA ASP A 158 -16.14 -27.75 -40.66
C ASP A 158 -16.63 -28.53 -41.89
N HIS A 159 -16.72 -27.84 -43.04
CA HIS A 159 -17.17 -28.38 -44.32
C HIS A 159 -18.64 -28.88 -44.34
N GLN A 160 -19.45 -28.51 -43.35
CA GLN A 160 -20.88 -28.81 -43.35
C GLN A 160 -21.60 -28.01 -44.44
N LYS A 161 -22.61 -28.65 -45.06
CA LYS A 161 -23.44 -28.03 -46.11
C LYS A 161 -24.51 -27.07 -45.56
N GLU A 162 -24.77 -27.12 -44.25
CA GLU A 162 -25.78 -26.27 -43.62
C GLU A 162 -25.16 -24.92 -43.23
N MET A 163 -25.72 -23.86 -43.81
CA MET A 163 -25.28 -22.50 -43.54
C MET A 163 -25.80 -22.03 -42.17
N LYS A 164 -24.88 -21.58 -41.31
CA LYS A 164 -25.17 -21.03 -39.99
C LYS A 164 -25.24 -19.50 -40.06
N SER A 165 -26.15 -18.91 -39.29
CA SER A 165 -26.32 -17.45 -39.23
C SER A 165 -25.49 -16.86 -38.10
N PHE A 166 -24.96 -15.65 -38.28
CA PHE A 166 -24.32 -14.92 -37.19
C PHE A 166 -25.31 -14.60 -36.06
N GLY A 167 -24.82 -14.58 -34.82
CA GLY A 167 -25.58 -14.25 -33.61
C GLY A 167 -26.50 -15.34 -33.08
N LYS A 168 -26.52 -16.53 -33.70
CA LYS A 168 -27.25 -17.70 -33.18
C LYS A 168 -26.30 -18.67 -32.48
N SER A 169 -26.82 -19.34 -31.45
CA SER A 169 -26.08 -20.34 -30.68
C SER A 169 -26.12 -21.70 -31.36
N TYR A 170 -24.97 -22.35 -31.43
CA TYR A 170 -24.80 -23.67 -32.00
C TYR A 170 -23.93 -24.54 -31.12
N VAL A 171 -24.19 -25.85 -31.14
CA VAL A 171 -23.39 -26.84 -30.42
C VAL A 171 -22.52 -27.60 -31.41
N PHE A 172 -21.21 -27.63 -31.16
CA PHE A 172 -20.26 -28.41 -31.95
C PHE A 172 -19.27 -29.10 -31.02
N LYS A 173 -19.08 -30.41 -31.21
CA LYS A 173 -18.20 -31.26 -30.38
C LYS A 173 -18.41 -31.07 -28.86
N GLY A 174 -19.67 -30.90 -28.44
CA GLY A 174 -20.05 -30.72 -27.03
C GLY A 174 -19.90 -29.30 -26.47
N ASN A 175 -19.41 -28.35 -27.27
CA ASN A 175 -19.25 -26.94 -26.88
C ASN A 175 -20.33 -26.08 -27.51
N ASN A 176 -20.97 -25.22 -26.71
CA ASN A 176 -21.97 -24.27 -27.16
C ASN A 176 -21.32 -22.91 -27.43
N PHE A 177 -21.54 -22.33 -28.61
CA PHE A 177 -20.94 -21.05 -28.99
C PHE A 177 -21.83 -20.26 -29.95
N SER A 178 -21.59 -18.96 -30.05
CA SER A 178 -22.17 -18.05 -31.04
C SER A 178 -21.06 -17.25 -31.71
N ILE A 179 -21.15 -17.07 -33.03
CA ILE A 179 -20.22 -16.21 -33.78
C ILE A 179 -20.96 -14.94 -34.16
N TYR A 180 -20.38 -13.79 -33.85
CA TYR A 180 -20.93 -12.48 -34.18
C TYR A 180 -20.08 -11.78 -35.22
N TRP A 181 -20.73 -11.03 -36.10
CA TRP A 181 -20.06 -10.17 -37.06
C TRP A 181 -19.62 -8.87 -36.38
N LYS A 182 -18.40 -8.42 -36.65
CA LYS A 182 -17.85 -7.16 -36.15
C LYS A 182 -18.08 -6.05 -37.17
N GLU A 183 -19.02 -5.15 -36.89
CA GLU A 183 -19.26 -3.97 -37.74
C GLU A 183 -17.99 -3.09 -37.81
N GLY A 184 -17.58 -2.70 -39.03
CA GLY A 184 -16.42 -1.83 -39.24
C GLY A 184 -15.05 -2.53 -39.30
N SER A 185 -14.98 -3.84 -39.51
CA SER A 185 -13.72 -4.56 -39.74
C SER A 185 -12.89 -3.96 -40.89
N LYS A 186 -11.60 -3.71 -40.65
CA LYS A 186 -10.63 -3.23 -41.65
C LYS A 186 -10.07 -4.35 -42.55
N PHE A 187 -10.51 -5.60 -42.35
CA PHE A 187 -9.96 -6.74 -43.06
C PHE A 187 -10.47 -6.78 -44.51
N LYS A 188 -9.55 -6.64 -45.48
CA LYS A 188 -9.86 -6.49 -46.91
C LYS A 188 -10.56 -7.71 -47.55
N LYS A 189 -10.42 -8.90 -46.96
CA LYS A 189 -10.98 -10.15 -47.48
C LYS A 189 -12.09 -10.63 -46.56
N THR A 190 -13.32 -10.19 -46.76
CA THR A 190 -14.46 -10.54 -45.89
C THR A 190 -15.01 -11.95 -46.09
N SER A 191 -14.56 -12.67 -47.14
CA SER A 191 -14.98 -14.04 -47.43
C SER A 191 -13.80 -14.98 -47.65
N GLY A 192 -13.87 -16.17 -47.07
CA GLY A 192 -12.83 -17.18 -47.12
C GLY A 192 -12.87 -18.12 -45.92
N THR A 193 -11.92 -19.05 -45.90
CA THR A 193 -11.77 -20.03 -44.82
C THR A 193 -10.92 -19.47 -43.69
N TYR A 194 -11.44 -19.59 -42.48
CA TYR A 194 -10.80 -19.17 -41.24
C TYR A 194 -10.78 -20.31 -40.24
N GLN A 195 -9.84 -20.24 -39.33
CA GLN A 195 -9.71 -21.19 -38.24
C GLN A 195 -9.75 -20.42 -36.92
N ILE A 196 -10.61 -20.87 -36.01
CA ILE A 196 -10.74 -20.35 -34.66
C ILE A 196 -10.15 -21.40 -33.72
N VAL A 197 -9.15 -21.00 -32.94
CA VAL A 197 -8.51 -21.85 -31.94
C VAL A 197 -8.81 -21.27 -30.56
N LYS A 198 -9.45 -22.07 -29.71
CA LYS A 198 -9.65 -21.77 -28.29
C LYS A 198 -8.63 -22.55 -27.47
N ALA A 199 -7.80 -21.83 -26.73
CA ALA A 199 -6.91 -22.38 -25.73
C ALA A 199 -7.55 -22.32 -24.34
N THR A 200 -7.06 -23.18 -23.44
CA THR A 200 -7.43 -23.10 -22.01
C THR A 200 -6.90 -21.80 -21.41
N LYS A 201 -7.56 -21.34 -20.34
CA LYS A 201 -7.18 -20.09 -19.67
C LYS A 201 -5.74 -20.16 -19.15
N GLU A 202 -5.40 -21.23 -18.43
CA GLU A 202 -4.06 -21.45 -17.87
C GLU A 202 -2.98 -21.47 -18.95
N HIS A 203 -3.19 -22.19 -20.05
CA HIS A 203 -2.23 -22.22 -21.15
C HIS A 203 -2.00 -20.82 -21.75
N THR A 204 -3.08 -20.03 -21.87
CA THR A 204 -3.01 -18.66 -22.40
C THR A 204 -2.24 -17.74 -21.44
N ILE A 205 -2.48 -17.83 -20.14
CA ILE A 205 -1.76 -17.07 -19.10
C ILE A 205 -0.26 -17.37 -19.18
N GLN A 206 0.12 -18.64 -19.22
CA GLN A 206 1.53 -19.04 -19.31
C GLN A 206 2.18 -18.59 -20.63
N ALA A 207 1.44 -18.64 -21.74
CA ALA A 207 1.92 -18.15 -23.03
C ALA A 207 2.18 -16.64 -23.00
N VAL A 208 1.24 -15.85 -22.46
CA VAL A 208 1.41 -14.40 -22.31
C VAL A 208 2.58 -14.09 -21.37
N LYS A 209 2.69 -14.78 -20.23
CA LYS A 209 3.79 -14.60 -19.28
C LYS A 209 5.15 -14.86 -19.91
N LYS A 210 5.31 -15.92 -20.70
CA LYS A 210 6.55 -16.22 -21.43
C LYS A 210 6.89 -15.18 -22.49
N SER A 211 5.86 -14.55 -23.08
CA SER A 211 6.03 -13.54 -24.13
C SER A 211 6.33 -12.13 -23.61
N LEU A 212 6.15 -11.92 -22.31
CA LEU A 212 6.31 -10.64 -21.61
C LEU A 212 7.68 -10.54 -20.96
N ALA A 213 8.37 -9.43 -21.23
CA ALA A 213 9.60 -9.03 -20.54
C ALA A 213 9.41 -7.63 -19.95
N VAL A 214 9.73 -7.48 -18.67
CA VAL A 214 9.66 -6.21 -17.95
C VAL A 214 11.08 -5.85 -17.51
N SER A 215 11.52 -4.63 -17.81
CA SER A 215 12.88 -4.19 -17.49
C SER A 215 12.93 -2.70 -17.16
N PRO A 216 13.76 -2.26 -16.20
CA PRO A 216 13.94 -0.85 -15.90
C PRO A 216 14.70 -0.12 -17.01
N VAL A 217 14.32 1.14 -17.28
CA VAL A 217 15.00 2.01 -18.27
C VAL A 217 16.20 2.72 -17.62
N GLY A 218 17.08 1.94 -16.99
CA GLY A 218 18.30 2.41 -16.32
C GLY A 218 18.36 2.09 -14.82
N LYS A 219 19.57 2.09 -14.24
CA LYS A 219 19.85 1.62 -12.86
C LYS A 219 19.24 2.46 -11.74
N GLN A 220 18.74 3.66 -12.03
CA GLN A 220 18.13 4.58 -11.05
C GLN A 220 16.84 5.24 -11.58
N SER A 221 16.25 4.68 -12.63
CA SER A 221 15.07 5.27 -13.27
C SER A 221 13.80 4.63 -12.74
N GLU A 222 12.80 5.43 -12.34
CA GLU A 222 11.45 4.98 -11.96
C GLU A 222 10.62 4.50 -13.18
N LEU A 223 11.26 4.31 -14.32
CA LEU A 223 10.64 3.93 -15.57
C LEU A 223 10.82 2.43 -15.81
N LEU A 224 9.71 1.74 -16.09
CA LEU A 224 9.68 0.36 -16.55
C LEU A 224 9.30 0.33 -18.02
N ARG A 225 9.99 -0.53 -18.79
CA ARG A 225 9.64 -0.89 -20.16
C ARG A 225 8.97 -2.26 -20.14
N LEU A 226 7.71 -2.31 -20.58
CA LEU A 226 7.02 -3.58 -20.83
C LEU A 226 7.23 -3.93 -22.30
N THR A 227 7.75 -5.10 -22.55
CA THR A 227 7.99 -5.63 -23.90
C THR A 227 7.19 -6.90 -24.08
N VAL A 228 6.40 -6.97 -25.14
CA VAL A 228 5.59 -8.14 -25.47
C VAL A 228 5.91 -8.61 -26.88
N THR A 229 6.00 -9.93 -27.05
CA THR A 229 6.16 -10.57 -28.36
C THR A 229 4.89 -11.34 -28.75
N ALA A 230 4.43 -11.19 -29.99
CA ALA A 230 3.25 -11.92 -30.49
C ALA A 230 3.32 -12.14 -32.00
N ASN A 231 2.51 -13.05 -32.55
CA ASN A 231 2.46 -13.31 -33.99
C ASN A 231 1.71 -12.23 -34.80
N HIS A 232 1.20 -11.19 -34.13
CA HIS A 232 0.52 -10.07 -34.76
C HIS A 232 0.89 -8.76 -34.07
N PRO A 233 1.22 -7.69 -34.81
CA PRO A 233 1.66 -6.42 -34.25
C PRO A 233 0.62 -5.81 -33.29
N ASP A 234 -0.65 -5.73 -33.71
CA ASP A 234 -1.71 -5.17 -32.86
C ASP A 234 -1.94 -5.98 -31.58
N LYS A 235 -1.71 -7.30 -31.61
CA LYS A 235 -1.86 -8.17 -30.44
C LYS A 235 -0.77 -7.86 -29.42
N ALA A 236 0.49 -7.76 -29.85
CA ALA A 236 1.60 -7.39 -28.98
C ALA A 236 1.39 -6.03 -28.33
N ALA A 237 0.97 -5.02 -29.11
CA ALA A 237 0.71 -3.67 -28.60
C ALA A 237 -0.49 -3.63 -27.64
N ALA A 238 -1.57 -4.34 -27.95
CA ALA A 238 -2.75 -4.42 -27.09
C ALA A 238 -2.42 -5.04 -25.74
N ILE A 239 -1.68 -6.15 -25.71
CA ILE A 239 -1.28 -6.82 -24.46
C ILE A 239 -0.43 -5.88 -23.59
N ALA A 240 0.59 -5.25 -24.16
CA ALA A 240 1.47 -4.35 -23.40
C ALA A 240 0.70 -3.14 -22.80
N ASN A 241 -0.17 -2.51 -23.60
CA ASN A 241 -0.99 -1.38 -23.14
C ASN A 241 -2.06 -1.81 -22.12
N MET A 242 -2.69 -2.96 -22.33
CA MET A 242 -3.69 -3.48 -21.40
C MET A 242 -3.07 -3.86 -20.06
N LEU A 243 -1.87 -4.47 -20.06
CA LEU A 243 -1.16 -4.78 -18.83
C LEU A 243 -0.87 -3.52 -18.01
N ALA A 244 -0.40 -2.44 -18.66
CA ALA A 244 -0.19 -1.16 -17.98
C ALA A 244 -1.50 -0.62 -17.36
N LYS A 245 -2.61 -0.68 -18.10
CA LYS A 245 -3.93 -0.25 -17.62
C LYS A 245 -4.40 -1.09 -16.43
N VAL A 246 -4.34 -2.42 -16.55
CA VAL A 246 -4.77 -3.36 -15.51
C VAL A 246 -3.96 -3.16 -14.23
N PHE A 247 -2.65 -2.94 -14.35
CA PHE A 247 -1.77 -2.63 -13.24
C PHE A 247 -2.11 -1.29 -12.56
N ASP A 248 -2.41 -0.25 -13.35
CA ASP A 248 -2.86 1.05 -12.81
C ASP A 248 -4.17 0.90 -12.02
N ASP A 249 -5.16 0.22 -12.62
CA ASP A 249 -6.46 -0.03 -12.01
C ASP A 249 -6.35 -0.86 -10.72
N ASP A 250 -5.45 -1.85 -10.70
CA ASP A 250 -5.19 -2.68 -9.52
C ASP A 250 -4.61 -1.85 -8.37
N GLY A 251 -3.58 -1.05 -8.64
CA GLY A 251 -2.98 -0.22 -7.61
C GLY A 251 -3.88 0.94 -7.15
N ILE A 252 -4.80 1.45 -8.00
CA ILE A 252 -5.86 2.37 -7.58
C ILE A 252 -6.81 1.68 -6.60
N LYS A 253 -7.27 0.46 -6.93
CA LYS A 253 -8.18 -0.32 -6.07
C LYS A 253 -7.56 -0.64 -4.71
N ASP A 254 -6.30 -1.05 -4.68
CA ASP A 254 -5.59 -1.32 -3.42
C ASP A 254 -5.50 -0.08 -2.53
N ARG A 255 -5.24 1.09 -3.11
CA ARG A 255 -5.20 2.35 -2.36
C ARG A 255 -6.58 2.79 -1.88
N GLN A 256 -7.60 2.65 -2.71
CA GLN A 256 -8.99 2.88 -2.29
C GLN A 256 -9.39 1.94 -1.15
N LEU A 257 -8.91 0.69 -1.16
CA LEU A 257 -9.18 -0.27 -0.10
C LEU A 257 -8.58 0.17 1.23
N VAL A 258 -7.36 0.71 1.26
CA VAL A 258 -6.75 1.25 2.49
C VAL A 258 -7.60 2.38 3.08
N HIS A 259 -8.03 3.33 2.25
CA HIS A 259 -8.88 4.43 2.70
C HIS A 259 -10.26 3.95 3.14
N LYS A 260 -10.86 2.99 2.43
CA LYS A 260 -12.13 2.38 2.80
C LYS A 260 -12.04 1.69 4.16
N LYS A 261 -10.99 0.89 4.38
CA LYS A 261 -10.73 0.23 5.68
C LYS A 261 -10.49 1.23 6.80
N THR A 262 -9.84 2.36 6.50
CA THR A 262 -9.69 3.47 7.47
C THR A 262 -11.04 4.04 7.87
N ILE A 263 -11.92 4.31 6.90
CA ILE A 263 -13.28 4.82 7.15
C ILE A 263 -14.10 3.80 7.97
N ASP A 264 -14.06 2.53 7.58
CA ASP A 264 -14.77 1.44 8.27
C ASP A 264 -14.32 1.36 9.75
N PHE A 265 -13.00 1.37 9.99
CA PHE A 265 -12.42 1.38 11.34
C PHE A 265 -12.87 2.59 12.17
N VAL A 266 -12.85 3.80 11.59
CA VAL A 266 -13.29 5.01 12.29
C VAL A 266 -14.78 4.96 12.61
N ASN A 267 -15.62 4.51 11.68
CA ASN A 267 -17.06 4.39 11.90
C ASN A 267 -17.39 3.39 13.02
N GLU A 268 -16.70 2.25 13.05
CA GLU A 268 -16.81 1.29 14.16
C GLU A 268 -16.42 1.96 15.49
N ARG A 269 -15.27 2.66 15.51
CA ARG A 269 -14.79 3.35 16.70
C ARG A 269 -15.72 4.45 17.20
N PHE A 270 -16.38 5.17 16.30
CA PHE A 270 -17.39 6.17 16.66
C PHE A 270 -18.57 5.58 17.43
N GLY A 271 -19.05 4.39 17.04
CA GLY A 271 -20.12 3.72 17.78
C GLY A 271 -19.74 3.43 19.23
N PHE A 272 -18.50 3.02 19.48
CA PHE A 272 -17.98 2.81 20.84
C PHE A 272 -17.77 4.13 21.58
N LEU A 273 -17.17 5.12 20.93
CA LEU A 273 -16.87 6.41 21.55
C LEU A 273 -18.13 7.17 21.95
N PHE A 274 -19.19 7.09 21.14
CA PHE A 274 -20.49 7.67 21.46
C PHE A 274 -21.09 7.07 22.74
N LYS A 275 -21.06 5.73 22.88
CA LYS A 275 -21.54 5.04 24.09
C LYS A 275 -20.71 5.39 25.32
N GLU A 276 -19.39 5.51 25.17
CA GLU A 276 -18.50 5.93 26.26
C GLU A 276 -18.80 7.36 26.69
N LEU A 277 -19.01 8.28 25.74
CA LEU A 277 -19.35 9.68 26.04
C LEU A 277 -20.70 9.80 26.73
N ASP A 278 -21.74 9.12 26.22
CA ASP A 278 -23.07 9.07 26.83
C ASP A 278 -23.02 8.51 28.27
N SER A 279 -22.20 7.47 28.51
CA SER A 279 -21.96 6.94 29.85
C SER A 279 -21.26 7.97 30.76
N ILE A 280 -20.24 8.68 30.26
CA ILE A 280 -19.53 9.72 31.01
C ILE A 280 -20.46 10.89 31.36
N GLU A 281 -21.26 11.35 30.40
CA GLU A 281 -22.25 12.43 30.59
C GLU A 281 -23.32 12.03 31.60
N SER A 282 -23.84 10.80 31.49
CA SER A 282 -24.77 10.23 32.47
C SER A 282 -24.15 10.13 33.86
N ASN A 283 -22.90 9.67 33.96
CA ASN A 283 -22.17 9.63 35.23
C ASN A 283 -21.96 11.02 35.83
N LYS A 284 -21.65 12.03 35.00
CA LYS A 284 -21.53 13.43 35.41
C LYS A 284 -22.84 13.96 35.97
N ALA A 285 -23.94 13.73 35.25
CA ALA A 285 -25.28 14.13 35.66
C ALA A 285 -25.72 13.46 36.98
N ASN A 286 -25.54 12.14 37.09
CA ASN A 286 -25.85 11.37 38.29
C ASN A 286 -25.02 11.82 39.50
N TYR A 287 -23.72 12.10 39.30
CA TYR A 287 -22.86 12.62 40.35
C TYR A 287 -23.31 13.99 40.84
N LYS A 288 -23.58 14.91 39.90
CA LYS A 288 -24.12 16.25 40.19
C LYS A 288 -25.46 16.17 40.93
N GLN A 289 -26.37 15.33 40.46
CA GLN A 289 -27.66 15.11 41.11
C GLN A 289 -27.52 14.56 42.53
N GLY A 290 -26.68 13.52 42.71
CA GLY A 290 -26.46 12.88 44.01
C GLY A 290 -25.78 13.79 45.04
N GLN A 291 -24.94 14.72 44.58
CA GLN A 291 -24.31 15.73 45.44
C GLN A 291 -25.10 17.05 45.50
N GLN A 292 -26.24 17.14 44.81
CA GLN A 292 -27.07 18.35 44.69
C GLN A 292 -26.30 19.58 44.17
N ILE A 293 -25.38 19.35 43.22
CA ILE A 293 -24.55 20.38 42.60
C ILE A 293 -25.14 20.76 41.25
N ALA A 294 -25.51 22.03 41.06
CA ALA A 294 -25.88 22.57 39.76
C ALA A 294 -24.64 23.11 39.06
N ASP A 295 -23.99 24.08 39.71
CA ASP A 295 -22.74 24.71 39.28
C ASP A 295 -21.81 24.74 40.49
N PHE A 296 -20.73 23.95 40.41
CA PHE A 296 -19.80 23.80 41.52
C PHE A 296 -19.21 25.14 41.99
N GLN A 297 -18.87 26.06 41.07
CA GLN A 297 -18.26 27.34 41.45
C GLN A 297 -19.28 28.26 42.11
N ALA A 298 -20.50 28.32 41.57
CA ALA A 298 -21.57 29.13 42.15
C ALA A 298 -22.02 28.57 43.52
N ASP A 299 -22.21 27.25 43.62
CA ASP A 299 -22.66 26.56 44.83
C ASP A 299 -21.62 26.65 45.95
N ALA A 300 -20.33 26.46 45.63
CA ALA A 300 -19.23 26.62 46.59
C ALA A 300 -19.11 28.07 47.10
N GLY A 301 -19.27 29.06 46.21
CA GLY A 301 -19.28 30.47 46.57
C GLY A 301 -20.43 30.83 47.51
N ALA A 302 -21.64 30.34 47.22
CA ALA A 302 -22.82 30.54 48.05
C ALA A 302 -22.67 29.87 49.43
N LEU A 303 -22.12 28.65 49.49
CA LEU A 303 -21.84 27.96 50.75
C LEU A 303 -20.80 28.71 51.60
N LEU A 304 -19.73 29.22 50.99
CA LEU A 304 -18.73 30.02 51.70
C LEU A 304 -19.33 31.31 52.29
N ALA A 305 -20.15 32.02 51.50
CA ALA A 305 -20.81 33.25 51.94
C ALA A 305 -21.77 32.98 53.11
N THR A 306 -22.62 31.95 52.99
CA THR A 306 -23.57 31.57 54.05
C THR A 306 -22.84 31.10 55.31
N LYS A 307 -21.79 30.28 55.19
CA LYS A 307 -20.96 29.86 56.31
C LYS A 307 -20.33 31.06 57.04
N SER A 308 -19.75 31.99 56.29
CA SER A 308 -19.14 33.20 56.87
C SER A 308 -20.19 34.02 57.64
N GLY A 309 -21.39 34.19 57.09
CA GLY A 309 -22.52 34.84 57.78
C GLY A 309 -22.91 34.12 59.07
N THR A 310 -23.06 32.79 59.04
CA THR A 310 -23.37 31.97 60.22
C THR A 310 -22.29 32.08 61.29
N ASP A 311 -21.01 32.08 60.92
CA ASP A 311 -19.90 32.17 61.86
C ASP A 311 -19.88 33.55 62.57
N VAL A 312 -20.18 34.63 61.84
CA VAL A 312 -20.36 35.97 62.42
C VAL A 312 -21.51 35.97 63.41
N GLU A 313 -22.67 35.44 63.02
CA GLU A 313 -23.86 35.37 63.89
C GLU A 313 -23.59 34.52 65.16
N LEU A 314 -22.87 33.39 65.01
CA LEU A 314 -22.50 32.52 66.12
C LEU A 314 -21.58 33.23 67.11
N ASN A 315 -20.55 33.92 66.61
CA ASN A 315 -19.60 34.64 67.43
C ASN A 315 -20.26 35.82 68.16
N GLN A 316 -21.16 36.53 67.49
CA GLN A 316 -21.96 37.58 68.12
C GLN A 316 -22.84 37.02 69.24
N ALA A 317 -23.60 35.95 68.97
CA ALA A 317 -24.45 35.32 69.98
C ALA A 317 -23.66 34.77 71.18
N LYS A 318 -22.48 34.16 70.94
CA LYS A 318 -21.57 33.71 72.00
C LYS A 318 -21.06 34.88 72.84
N THR A 319 -20.66 35.98 72.19
CA THR A 319 -20.18 37.18 72.87
C THR A 319 -21.26 37.76 73.78
N GLN A 320 -22.49 37.94 73.27
CA GLN A 320 -23.64 38.39 74.05
C GLN A 320 -23.94 37.44 75.23
N ALA A 321 -23.82 36.12 75.02
CA ALA A 321 -24.04 35.13 76.09
C ALA A 321 -22.98 35.24 77.20
N VAL A 322 -21.72 35.44 76.84
CA VAL A 322 -20.62 35.65 77.79
C VAL A 322 -20.81 36.97 78.55
N LEU A 323 -21.10 38.07 77.87
CA LEU A 323 -21.36 39.38 78.49
C LEU A 323 -22.53 39.32 79.48
N SER A 324 -23.64 38.69 79.09
CA SER A 324 -24.78 38.48 79.99
C SER A 324 -24.42 37.64 81.21
N GLY A 325 -23.55 36.62 81.04
CA GLY A 325 -23.04 35.79 82.13
C GLY A 325 -22.19 36.58 83.12
N ILE A 326 -21.27 37.41 82.62
CA ILE A 326 -20.43 38.30 83.44
C ILE A 326 -21.31 39.24 84.28
N LEU A 327 -22.31 39.88 83.68
CA LEU A 327 -23.21 40.77 84.42
C LEU A 327 -24.02 40.07 85.49
N ILE A 328 -24.56 38.88 85.21
CA ILE A 328 -25.29 38.07 86.22
C ILE A 328 -24.36 37.74 87.41
N GLU A 329 -23.10 37.43 87.14
CA GLU A 329 -22.08 37.17 88.17
C GLU A 329 -21.76 38.42 88.97
N THR A 330 -21.51 39.56 88.31
CA THR A 330 -21.30 40.86 88.96
C THR A 330 -22.48 41.24 89.84
N LEU A 331 -23.72 41.11 89.35
CA LEU A 331 -24.94 41.37 90.12
C LEU A 331 -25.06 40.46 91.35
N SER A 332 -24.55 39.24 91.30
CA SER A 332 -24.67 38.28 92.40
C SER A 332 -23.60 38.47 93.47
N LYS A 333 -22.44 39.05 93.13
CA LYS A 333 -21.31 39.28 94.06
C LYS A 333 -21.20 40.73 94.56
N ALA A 334 -21.75 41.71 93.82
CA ALA A 334 -21.64 43.12 94.18
C ALA A 334 -22.43 43.46 95.47
N PRO A 335 -21.84 44.22 96.41
CA PRO A 335 -22.54 44.86 97.53
C PRO A 335 -23.76 45.63 97.05
N GLN A 336 -24.76 45.84 97.91
CA GLN A 336 -26.02 46.49 97.51
C GLN A 336 -25.87 47.96 97.06
N GLU A 337 -24.72 48.58 97.33
CA GLU A 337 -24.48 50.02 97.22
C GLU A 337 -23.46 50.37 96.12
N GLU A 338 -23.10 49.40 95.28
CA GLU A 338 -22.11 49.56 94.20
C GLU A 338 -22.77 49.80 92.84
N LEU A 339 -22.17 50.66 92.02
CA LEU A 339 -22.63 50.94 90.66
C LEU A 339 -22.38 49.73 89.75
N LEU A 340 -23.29 49.52 88.80
CA LEU A 340 -23.13 48.51 87.76
C LEU A 340 -22.43 49.10 86.53
N PRO A 341 -21.59 48.33 85.84
CA PRO A 341 -20.93 48.77 84.61
C PRO A 341 -21.98 49.00 83.50
N ALA A 342 -21.99 50.22 82.95
CA ALA A 342 -22.81 50.59 81.80
C ALA A 342 -22.05 50.39 80.48
N ASN A 343 -22.78 50.23 79.37
CA ASN A 343 -22.23 50.15 78.00
C ASN A 343 -21.18 49.04 77.75
N ILE A 344 -21.31 47.89 78.40
CA ILE A 344 -20.39 46.75 78.17
C ILE A 344 -20.58 46.03 76.82
N GLY A 345 -21.32 46.62 75.88
CA GLY A 345 -21.61 46.04 74.56
C GLY A 345 -22.81 45.07 74.53
N LEU A 346 -23.72 45.12 75.51
CA LEU A 346 -24.98 44.39 75.43
C LEU A 346 -25.92 45.01 74.38
N GLU A 347 -26.49 44.16 73.52
CA GLU A 347 -27.46 44.59 72.50
C GLU A 347 -28.90 44.72 73.02
N GLN A 348 -29.20 44.19 74.22
CA GLN A 348 -30.55 44.22 74.79
C GLN A 348 -30.87 45.59 75.41
N VAL A 349 -31.69 46.38 74.71
CA VAL A 349 -32.06 47.77 75.07
C VAL A 349 -32.76 47.85 76.42
N GLU A 350 -33.67 46.92 76.73
CA GLU A 350 -34.45 46.96 77.98
C GLU A 350 -33.57 46.73 79.21
N VAL A 351 -32.58 45.84 79.11
CA VAL A 351 -31.65 45.55 80.22
C VAL A 351 -30.74 46.75 80.48
N ALA A 352 -30.25 47.40 79.41
CA ALA A 352 -29.44 48.62 79.54
C ALA A 352 -30.23 49.73 80.27
N ALA A 353 -31.49 49.95 79.88
CA ALA A 353 -32.34 50.95 80.53
C ALA A 353 -32.62 50.65 82.02
N LEU A 354 -32.69 49.37 82.40
CA LEU A 354 -32.82 48.98 83.81
C LEU A 354 -31.53 49.23 84.59
N ILE A 355 -30.36 48.98 84.00
CA ILE A 355 -29.04 49.26 84.60
C ILE A 355 -28.88 50.77 84.85
N ASP A 356 -29.25 51.61 83.88
CA ASP A 356 -29.17 53.07 84.04
C ASP A 356 -30.07 53.56 85.19
N LYS A 357 -31.31 53.07 85.26
CA LYS A 357 -32.23 53.36 86.38
C LYS A 357 -31.67 52.91 87.73
N TYR A 358 -30.98 51.76 87.77
CA TYR A 358 -30.37 51.26 89.00
C TYR A 358 -29.22 52.15 89.45
N ASN A 359 -28.33 52.51 88.52
CA ASN A 359 -27.22 53.42 88.79
C ASN A 359 -27.72 54.81 89.26
N ASP A 360 -28.79 55.33 88.67
CA ASP A 360 -29.43 56.57 89.11
C ASP A 360 -29.95 56.50 90.56
N LEU A 361 -30.55 55.36 90.94
CA LEU A 361 -31.02 55.15 92.32
C LEU A 361 -29.85 55.08 93.31
N ILE A 362 -28.74 54.42 92.94
CA ILE A 362 -27.51 54.37 93.76
C ILE A 362 -26.94 55.79 93.95
N LEU A 363 -26.84 56.58 92.89
CA LEU A 363 -26.36 57.96 92.97
C LEU A 363 -27.28 58.86 93.81
N LYS A 364 -28.61 58.68 93.72
CA LYS A 364 -29.60 59.39 94.55
C LYS A 364 -29.45 59.02 96.03
N GLN A 365 -29.30 57.73 96.33
CA GLN A 365 -29.07 57.24 97.70
C GLN A 365 -27.77 57.80 98.27
N GLN A 366 -26.65 57.75 97.53
CA GLN A 366 -25.36 58.31 97.95
C GLN A 366 -25.44 59.82 98.22
N LYS A 367 -26.26 60.57 97.46
CA LYS A 367 -26.52 61.99 97.74
C LYS A 367 -27.36 62.18 99.01
N LEU A 368 -28.40 61.38 99.20
CA LEU A 368 -29.32 61.49 100.33
C LEU A 368 -28.65 61.12 101.67
N LEU A 369 -27.77 60.11 101.67
CA LEU A 369 -26.97 59.69 102.82
C LEU A 369 -25.97 60.76 103.31
N LYS A 370 -25.65 61.77 102.50
CA LYS A 370 -24.85 62.92 102.94
C LYS A 370 -25.64 63.90 103.80
N SER A 371 -26.97 63.80 103.79
CA SER A 371 -27.91 64.72 104.42
C SER A 371 -28.79 64.08 105.49
N VAL A 372 -28.99 62.76 105.45
CA VAL A 372 -29.85 62.01 106.37
C VAL A 372 -29.19 60.68 106.77
N GLY A 373 -29.40 60.22 108.01
CA GLY A 373 -28.80 58.98 108.54
C GLY A 373 -29.33 57.70 107.87
N GLU A 374 -28.61 56.58 108.04
CA GLU A 374 -28.87 55.30 107.36
C GLU A 374 -30.27 54.68 107.58
N ASN A 375 -30.97 55.09 108.65
CA ASN A 375 -32.27 54.55 109.04
C ASN A 375 -33.47 55.46 108.66
N ASP A 376 -33.27 56.45 107.80
CA ASP A 376 -34.37 57.29 107.30
C ASP A 376 -35.35 56.49 106.41
N PRO A 377 -36.68 56.66 106.56
CA PRO A 377 -37.67 55.97 105.74
C PRO A 377 -37.48 56.14 104.23
N SER A 378 -36.96 57.28 103.77
CA SER A 378 -36.71 57.58 102.36
C SER A 378 -35.50 56.81 101.81
N VAL A 379 -34.47 56.60 102.65
CA VAL A 379 -33.29 55.79 102.31
C VAL A 379 -33.68 54.30 102.25
N LEU A 380 -34.52 53.84 103.18
CA LEU A 380 -35.03 52.46 103.20
C LEU A 380 -35.91 52.17 101.97
N ALA A 381 -36.76 53.11 101.56
CA ALA A 381 -37.57 52.99 100.34
C ALA A 381 -36.70 52.90 99.07
N LEU A 382 -35.64 53.71 98.97
CA LEU A 382 -34.67 53.63 97.86
C LEU A 382 -33.93 52.29 97.85
N ARG A 383 -33.51 51.79 99.02
CA ARG A 383 -32.85 50.47 99.14
C ARG A 383 -33.79 49.34 98.70
N SER A 384 -35.06 49.38 99.09
CA SER A 384 -36.08 48.43 98.60
C SER A 384 -36.21 48.48 97.07
N ALA A 385 -36.35 49.68 96.49
CA ALA A 385 -36.46 49.85 95.05
C ALA A 385 -35.20 49.38 94.29
N GLN A 386 -34.01 49.56 94.87
CA GLN A 386 -32.74 49.04 94.33
C GLN A 386 -32.73 47.50 94.33
N VAL A 387 -33.20 46.85 95.40
CA VAL A 387 -33.30 45.39 95.47
C VAL A 387 -34.27 44.85 94.43
N ASP A 388 -35.45 45.46 94.31
CA ASP A 388 -36.46 45.04 93.34
C ASP A 388 -35.94 45.19 91.90
N LEU A 389 -35.27 46.31 91.60
CA LEU A 389 -34.69 46.56 90.29
C LEU A 389 -33.50 45.63 90.01
N LYS A 390 -32.64 45.36 90.99
CA LYS A 390 -31.54 44.39 90.89
C LYS A 390 -32.07 42.98 90.60
N ASN A 391 -33.14 42.57 91.27
CA ASN A 391 -33.80 41.28 91.02
C ASN A 391 -34.44 41.21 89.63
N ASN A 392 -35.07 42.31 89.16
CA ASN A 392 -35.63 42.39 87.83
C ASN A 392 -34.56 42.34 86.73
N ILE A 393 -33.46 43.09 86.89
CA ILE A 393 -32.30 43.03 85.99
C ILE A 393 -31.75 41.60 85.93
N LYS A 394 -31.58 40.94 87.09
CA LYS A 394 -31.10 39.56 87.16
C LYS A 394 -32.04 38.58 86.46
N ALA A 395 -33.36 38.70 86.66
CA ALA A 395 -34.35 37.87 86.00
C ALA A 395 -34.37 38.08 84.48
N SER A 396 -34.34 39.34 84.04
CA SER A 396 -34.31 39.72 82.62
C SER A 396 -33.03 39.23 81.93
N LEU A 397 -31.86 39.41 82.56
CA LEU A 397 -30.58 38.88 82.08
C LEU A 397 -30.56 37.36 82.06
N SER A 398 -31.14 36.68 83.05
CA SER A 398 -31.21 35.22 83.07
C SER A 398 -32.05 34.69 81.91
N THR A 399 -33.18 35.31 81.62
CA THR A 399 -34.02 35.00 80.46
C THR A 399 -33.28 35.28 79.15
N TYR A 400 -32.66 36.44 79.02
CA TYR A 400 -31.87 36.81 77.84
C TYR A 400 -30.70 35.84 77.61
N LYS A 401 -29.96 35.46 78.65
CA LYS A 401 -28.90 34.45 78.59
C LYS A 401 -29.42 33.10 78.10
N LYS A 402 -30.59 32.65 78.58
CA LYS A 402 -31.20 31.39 78.11
C LYS A 402 -31.54 31.47 76.61
N VAL A 403 -32.13 32.57 76.15
CA VAL A 403 -32.43 32.81 74.72
C VAL A 403 -31.15 32.78 73.89
N LEU A 404 -30.09 33.45 74.35
CA LEU A 404 -28.79 33.45 73.68
C LEU A 404 -28.15 32.06 73.66
N GLN A 405 -28.25 31.28 74.74
CA GLN A 405 -27.74 29.90 74.77
C GLN A 405 -28.50 29.00 73.79
N SER A 406 -29.82 29.16 73.66
CA SER A 406 -30.62 28.49 72.63
C SER A 406 -30.20 28.90 71.22
N LYS A 407 -29.99 30.20 70.98
CA LYS A 407 -29.48 30.72 69.70
C LYS A 407 -28.10 30.16 69.38
N VAL A 408 -27.15 30.18 70.32
CA VAL A 408 -25.81 29.59 70.15
C VAL A 408 -25.91 28.11 69.81
N SER A 409 -26.78 27.36 70.49
CA SER A 409 -26.97 25.93 70.22
C SER A 409 -27.50 25.70 68.81
N ALA A 410 -28.53 26.43 68.38
CA ALA A 410 -29.11 26.31 67.03
C ALA A 410 -28.12 26.73 65.93
N VAL A 411 -27.49 27.90 66.06
CA VAL A 411 -26.53 28.42 65.07
C VAL A 411 -25.26 27.56 65.03
N SER A 412 -24.81 27.01 66.16
CA SER A 412 -23.66 26.09 66.17
C SER A 412 -23.93 24.78 65.44
N GLN A 413 -25.16 24.24 65.49
CA GLN A 413 -25.55 23.07 64.71
C GLN A 413 -25.52 23.36 63.21
N ILE A 414 -26.01 24.54 62.79
CA ILE A 414 -25.96 24.99 61.40
C ILE A 414 -24.51 25.18 60.94
N SER A 415 -23.68 25.88 61.73
CA SER A 415 -22.25 26.10 61.44
C SER A 415 -21.47 24.78 61.35
N ALA A 416 -21.76 23.81 62.22
CA ALA A 416 -21.16 22.47 62.16
C ALA A 416 -21.57 21.73 60.88
N SER A 417 -22.84 21.78 60.50
CA SER A 417 -23.34 21.19 59.25
C SER A 417 -22.69 21.83 58.02
N GLN A 418 -22.64 23.16 57.95
CA GLN A 418 -21.98 23.91 56.88
C GLN A 418 -20.48 23.65 56.83
N THR A 419 -19.82 23.50 57.97
CA THR A 419 -18.39 23.15 58.05
C THR A 419 -18.13 21.77 57.46
N ASN A 420 -18.98 20.79 57.75
CA ASN A 420 -18.88 19.45 57.17
C ASN A 420 -19.13 19.47 55.65
N GLN A 421 -20.12 20.22 55.18
CA GLN A 421 -20.37 20.40 53.74
C GLN A 421 -19.18 21.09 53.05
N TYR A 422 -18.64 22.15 53.65
CA TYR A 422 -17.50 22.88 53.12
C TYR A 422 -16.23 21.99 53.04
N ALA A 423 -16.01 21.13 54.03
CA ALA A 423 -14.90 20.18 54.03
C ALA A 423 -15.01 19.11 52.91
N ALA A 424 -16.22 18.86 52.39
CA ALA A 424 -16.44 17.92 51.29
C ALA A 424 -16.16 18.54 49.91
N LEU A 425 -16.16 19.88 49.77
CA LEU A 425 -16.00 20.58 48.48
C LEU A 425 -14.75 20.15 47.70
N PRO A 426 -13.54 20.03 48.30
CA PRO A 426 -12.35 19.61 47.54
C PRO A 426 -12.47 18.20 46.94
N PHE A 427 -13.18 17.28 47.62
CA PHE A 427 -13.42 15.94 47.11
C PHE A 427 -14.44 15.94 45.98
N GLN A 428 -15.47 16.79 46.08
CA GLN A 428 -16.46 16.99 45.02
C GLN A 428 -15.81 17.61 43.76
N GLU A 429 -14.96 18.63 43.92
CA GLU A 429 -14.20 19.23 42.83
C GLU A 429 -13.33 18.19 42.12
N LYS A 430 -12.55 17.42 42.89
CA LYS A 430 -11.67 16.38 42.35
C LYS A 430 -12.45 15.35 41.53
N ALA A 431 -13.63 14.93 42.01
CA ALA A 431 -14.47 13.98 41.30
C ALA A 431 -15.02 14.57 39.99
N ILE A 432 -15.59 15.79 40.02
CA ILE A 432 -16.08 16.48 38.83
C ILE A 432 -14.96 16.66 37.80
N ARG A 433 -13.81 17.17 38.22
CA ARG A 433 -12.62 17.35 37.35
C ARG A 433 -12.15 16.05 36.73
N SER A 434 -12.23 14.94 37.46
CA SER A 434 -11.86 13.63 36.92
C SER A 434 -12.81 13.19 35.80
N ILE A 435 -14.11 13.43 35.96
CA ILE A 435 -15.13 13.12 34.95
C ILE A 435 -14.97 14.05 33.74
N GLU A 436 -14.77 15.36 33.97
CA GLU A 436 -14.55 16.35 32.91
C GLU A 436 -13.32 16.04 32.06
N ARG A 437 -12.20 15.65 32.69
CA ARG A 437 -11.00 15.24 31.95
C ARG A 437 -11.25 14.01 31.07
N GLN A 438 -12.02 13.03 31.57
CA GLN A 438 -12.40 11.88 30.75
C GLN A 438 -13.29 12.31 29.57
N GLN A 439 -14.26 13.19 29.81
CA GLN A 439 -15.10 13.79 28.77
C GLN A 439 -14.27 14.50 27.69
N GLU A 440 -13.39 15.42 28.08
CA GLU A 440 -12.55 16.22 27.18
C GLU A 440 -11.62 15.35 26.31
N ILE A 441 -11.00 14.32 26.89
CA ILE A 441 -10.15 13.38 26.14
C ILE A 441 -10.97 12.66 25.06
N LYS A 442 -12.20 12.25 25.38
CA LYS A 442 -13.08 11.51 24.46
C LYS A 442 -13.65 12.43 23.37
N GLU A 443 -14.04 13.65 23.71
CA GLU A 443 -14.47 14.67 22.75
C GLU A 443 -13.32 15.04 21.79
N THR A 444 -12.11 15.22 22.29
CA THR A 444 -10.93 15.49 21.47
C THR A 444 -10.64 14.31 20.53
N LEU A 445 -10.70 13.08 21.05
CA LEU A 445 -10.55 11.87 20.24
C LEU A 445 -11.64 11.78 19.15
N TYR A 446 -12.88 12.17 19.46
CA TYR A 446 -13.98 12.20 18.50
C TYR A 446 -13.67 13.13 17.33
N ILE A 447 -13.22 14.35 17.63
CA ILE A 447 -12.84 15.35 16.61
C ILE A 447 -11.68 14.84 15.74
N ILE A 448 -10.64 14.25 16.35
CA ILE A 448 -9.49 13.70 15.62
C ILE A 448 -9.94 12.57 14.68
N LEU A 449 -10.77 11.65 15.16
CA LEU A 449 -11.31 10.57 14.35
C LEU A 449 -12.18 11.11 13.20
N LEU A 450 -13.00 12.13 13.45
CA LEU A 450 -13.80 12.79 12.41
C LEU A 450 -12.93 13.39 11.32
N GLN A 451 -11.91 14.15 11.70
CA GLN A 451 -10.96 14.72 10.77
C GLN A 451 -10.28 13.63 9.94
N LYS A 452 -9.85 12.53 10.57
CA LYS A 452 -9.22 11.40 9.87
C LYS A 452 -10.18 10.67 8.94
N ARG A 453 -11.46 10.57 9.29
CA ARG A 453 -12.49 10.02 8.41
C ARG A 453 -12.68 10.87 7.17
N GLU A 454 -12.81 12.19 7.33
CA GLU A 454 -12.97 13.11 6.20
C GLU A 454 -11.74 13.11 5.29
N GLU A 455 -10.54 13.11 5.87
CA GLU A 455 -9.28 12.98 5.13
C GLU A 455 -9.25 11.68 4.31
N ALA A 456 -9.62 10.54 4.91
CA ALA A 456 -9.69 9.26 4.21
C ALA A 456 -10.79 9.24 3.12
N ALA A 457 -11.95 9.85 3.39
CA ALA A 457 -13.05 9.93 2.44
C ALA A 457 -12.69 10.77 1.20
N VAL A 458 -12.03 11.91 1.41
CA VAL A 458 -11.49 12.73 0.31
C VAL A 458 -10.49 11.92 -0.50
N ASN A 459 -9.47 11.33 0.14
CA ASN A 459 -8.43 10.56 -0.54
C ASN A 459 -8.96 9.32 -1.29
N LEU A 460 -10.04 8.70 -0.80
CA LEU A 460 -10.75 7.65 -1.51
C LEU A 460 -11.39 8.17 -2.82
N ALA A 461 -11.96 9.37 -2.80
CA ALA A 461 -12.59 9.98 -3.97
C ALA A 461 -11.57 10.52 -4.99
N ILE A 462 -10.40 11.00 -4.53
CA ILE A 462 -9.35 11.59 -5.38
C ILE A 462 -8.13 10.67 -5.56
N THR A 463 -8.31 9.35 -5.46
CA THR A 463 -7.18 8.41 -5.55
C THR A 463 -6.41 8.60 -6.87
N ASN A 464 -5.16 9.05 -6.76
CA ASN A 464 -4.29 9.31 -7.91
C ASN A 464 -4.01 8.01 -8.70
N PRO A 465 -3.55 8.05 -9.96
CA PRO A 465 -3.03 6.87 -10.65
C PRO A 465 -1.78 6.28 -9.97
N SER A 466 -1.53 4.98 -10.16
CA SER A 466 -0.31 4.29 -9.68
C SER A 466 0.85 4.48 -10.66
N ILE A 467 0.51 4.66 -11.94
CA ILE A 467 1.49 4.86 -13.01
C ILE A 467 1.17 6.11 -13.82
N LYS A 468 2.18 6.61 -14.52
CA LYS A 468 2.02 7.55 -15.62
C LYS A 468 2.52 6.91 -16.90
N MET A 469 1.66 6.82 -17.91
CA MET A 469 2.07 6.39 -19.26
C MET A 469 3.04 7.42 -19.84
N VAL A 470 4.26 6.99 -20.16
CA VAL A 470 5.30 7.82 -20.80
C VAL A 470 5.23 7.65 -22.31
N ASP A 471 5.11 6.42 -22.77
CA ASP A 471 4.88 6.09 -24.18
C ASP A 471 3.92 4.91 -24.30
N TYR A 472 3.07 4.92 -25.31
CA TYR A 472 2.15 3.82 -25.60
C TYR A 472 2.85 2.74 -26.42
N ALA A 473 2.40 1.49 -26.26
CA ALA A 473 2.97 0.39 -27.00
C ALA A 473 2.70 0.58 -28.49
N LYS A 474 3.77 0.65 -29.26
CA LYS A 474 3.75 0.57 -30.72
C LYS A 474 4.48 -0.70 -31.12
N ALA A 475 3.89 -1.43 -32.05
CA ALA A 475 4.54 -2.59 -32.63
C ALA A 475 5.69 -2.16 -33.53
N SER A 476 6.69 -3.03 -33.64
CA SER A 476 7.75 -2.91 -34.63
C SER A 476 7.18 -3.08 -36.05
N ASP A 477 7.66 -2.25 -36.98
CA ASP A 477 7.25 -2.33 -38.39
C ASP A 477 7.77 -3.62 -39.06
N GLU A 478 8.89 -4.15 -38.58
CA GLU A 478 9.50 -5.40 -39.05
C GLU A 478 9.44 -6.51 -38.00
N PRO A 479 9.29 -7.78 -38.40
CA PRO A 479 9.28 -8.90 -37.46
C PRO A 479 10.66 -9.10 -36.80
N VAL A 480 10.66 -9.34 -35.49
CA VAL A 480 11.87 -9.56 -34.69
C VAL A 480 12.43 -10.97 -34.84
N SER A 481 11.61 -11.93 -35.26
CA SER A 481 12.01 -13.30 -35.60
C SER A 481 11.15 -13.85 -36.74
N PRO A 482 11.72 -14.66 -37.66
CA PRO A 482 13.14 -15.01 -37.79
C PRO A 482 13.99 -13.89 -38.39
N LYS A 483 15.19 -13.67 -37.84
CA LYS A 483 16.15 -12.68 -38.37
C LYS A 483 16.72 -13.15 -39.71
N ARG A 484 16.09 -12.74 -40.81
CA ARG A 484 16.37 -13.23 -42.18
C ARG A 484 17.86 -13.25 -42.53
N ALA A 485 18.59 -12.18 -42.22
CA ALA A 485 20.03 -12.09 -42.47
C ALA A 485 20.86 -13.15 -41.72
N ILE A 486 20.54 -13.41 -40.45
CA ILE A 486 21.23 -14.41 -39.63
C ILE A 486 20.93 -15.82 -40.16
N VAL A 487 19.68 -16.09 -40.53
CA VAL A 487 19.28 -17.40 -41.07
C VAL A 487 19.99 -17.69 -42.39
N TYR A 488 20.06 -16.73 -43.31
CA TYR A 488 20.80 -16.92 -44.56
C TYR A 488 22.31 -17.09 -44.33
N LEU A 489 22.91 -16.30 -43.43
CA LEU A 489 24.33 -16.43 -43.11
C LEU A 489 24.64 -17.80 -42.49
N ALA A 490 23.83 -18.25 -41.53
CA ALA A 490 23.98 -19.57 -40.91
C ALA A 490 23.80 -20.68 -41.95
N ALA A 491 22.78 -20.59 -42.81
CA ALA A 491 22.54 -21.56 -43.87
C ALA A 491 23.71 -21.63 -44.87
N LEU A 492 24.30 -20.49 -45.23
CA LEU A 492 25.48 -20.46 -46.10
C LEU A 492 26.69 -21.11 -45.43
N LEU A 493 26.95 -20.78 -44.16
CA LEU A 493 28.06 -21.37 -43.40
C LEU A 493 27.90 -22.88 -43.25
N PHE A 494 26.71 -23.37 -42.92
CA PHE A 494 26.43 -24.81 -42.85
C PHE A 494 26.46 -25.45 -44.24
N GLY A 495 25.90 -24.82 -45.26
CA GLY A 495 25.86 -25.33 -46.63
C GLY A 495 27.24 -25.49 -47.27
N VAL A 496 28.20 -24.64 -46.91
CA VAL A 496 29.61 -24.75 -47.31
C VAL A 496 30.39 -25.65 -46.36
N GLY A 497 30.15 -25.56 -45.05
CA GLY A 497 30.87 -26.32 -44.04
C GLY A 497 30.61 -27.82 -44.09
N LEU A 498 29.37 -28.24 -44.37
CA LEU A 498 28.98 -29.65 -44.43
C LEU A 498 29.72 -30.42 -45.56
N PRO A 499 29.75 -29.95 -46.84
CA PRO A 499 30.55 -30.59 -47.87
C PRO A 499 32.05 -30.50 -47.61
N LEU A 500 32.57 -29.39 -47.05
CA LEU A 500 33.97 -29.31 -46.63
C LEU A 500 34.33 -30.36 -45.58
N GLY A 501 33.48 -30.56 -44.58
CA GLY A 501 33.65 -31.58 -43.54
C GLY A 501 33.56 -33.00 -44.09
N LEU A 502 32.62 -33.27 -45.00
CA LEU A 502 32.53 -34.56 -45.67
C LEU A 502 33.75 -34.84 -46.55
N LEU A 503 34.25 -33.83 -47.29
CA LEU A 503 35.47 -33.95 -48.08
C LEU A 503 36.71 -34.16 -47.19
N TYR A 504 36.79 -33.46 -46.06
CA TYR A 504 37.84 -33.69 -45.08
C TYR A 504 37.84 -35.13 -44.57
N LEU A 505 36.66 -35.65 -44.21
CA LEU A 505 36.53 -37.03 -43.75
C LEU A 505 36.83 -38.03 -44.86
N TYR A 506 36.42 -37.75 -46.10
CA TYR A 506 36.75 -38.54 -47.28
C TYR A 506 38.26 -38.61 -47.51
N PHE A 507 38.97 -37.48 -47.43
CA PHE A 507 40.43 -37.44 -47.55
C PHE A 507 41.16 -38.06 -46.35
N LEU A 508 40.60 -37.98 -45.15
CA LEU A 508 41.17 -38.60 -43.95
C LEU A 508 41.08 -40.13 -44.01
N LEU A 509 40.02 -40.66 -44.61
CA LEU A 509 39.80 -42.09 -44.81
C LEU A 509 40.44 -42.63 -46.09
N ASP A 510 41.03 -41.76 -46.91
CA ASP A 510 41.71 -42.14 -48.13
C ASP A 510 43.10 -42.72 -47.82
N THR A 511 43.19 -44.05 -47.88
CA THR A 511 44.42 -44.81 -47.60
C THR A 511 45.26 -45.08 -48.85
N LYS A 512 44.94 -44.46 -49.99
CA LYS A 512 45.66 -44.66 -51.25
C LYS A 512 46.84 -43.69 -51.39
N ILE A 513 47.92 -44.18 -51.99
CA ILE A 513 49.10 -43.38 -52.35
C ILE A 513 48.82 -42.67 -53.67
N HIS A 514 48.83 -41.34 -53.68
CA HIS A 514 48.55 -40.53 -54.88
C HIS A 514 49.82 -39.89 -55.43
N ASN A 515 50.67 -39.34 -54.56
CA ASN A 515 51.90 -38.65 -54.96
C ASN A 515 53.12 -39.15 -54.19
N LYS A 516 54.33 -38.80 -54.65
CA LYS A 516 55.60 -39.06 -53.94
C LYS A 516 55.58 -38.57 -52.49
N ASN A 517 54.92 -37.43 -52.24
CA ASN A 517 54.80 -36.85 -50.90
C ASN A 517 54.13 -37.83 -49.91
N ASP A 518 53.15 -38.62 -50.36
CA ASP A 518 52.46 -39.62 -49.52
C ASP A 518 53.42 -40.79 -49.17
N VAL A 519 54.31 -41.17 -50.09
CA VAL A 519 55.32 -42.22 -49.87
C VAL A 519 56.40 -41.73 -48.90
N THR A 520 56.93 -40.51 -49.12
CA THR A 520 57.94 -39.90 -48.24
C THR A 520 57.40 -39.56 -46.85
N ALA A 521 56.08 -39.38 -46.71
CA ALA A 521 55.43 -39.16 -45.42
C ALA A 521 55.38 -40.42 -44.55
N VAL A 522 55.23 -41.60 -45.15
CA VAL A 522 55.17 -42.89 -44.46
C VAL A 522 56.56 -43.51 -44.28
N VAL A 523 57.43 -43.35 -45.28
CA VAL A 523 58.80 -43.91 -45.29
C VAL A 523 59.80 -42.79 -45.50
N LYS A 524 60.35 -42.26 -44.39
CA LYS A 524 61.27 -41.11 -44.41
C LYS A 524 62.68 -41.43 -44.91
N ASP A 525 63.08 -42.70 -44.82
CA ASP A 525 64.47 -43.12 -45.02
C ASP A 525 64.74 -43.77 -46.40
N ILE A 526 63.75 -43.82 -47.29
CA ILE A 526 63.90 -44.37 -48.65
C ILE A 526 63.72 -43.25 -49.69
N PRO A 527 64.78 -42.89 -50.45
CA PRO A 527 64.66 -41.87 -51.49
C PRO A 527 63.85 -42.40 -52.68
N VAL A 528 62.82 -41.65 -53.07
CA VAL A 528 62.04 -41.94 -54.29
C VAL A 528 62.85 -41.52 -55.51
N ILE A 529 63.29 -42.50 -56.29
CA ILE A 529 64.23 -42.34 -57.42
C ILE A 529 63.57 -41.67 -58.63
N ALA A 530 62.33 -42.04 -58.99
CA ALA A 530 61.57 -41.35 -60.04
C ALA A 530 60.06 -41.59 -59.92
N GLU A 531 59.29 -40.71 -60.57
CA GLU A 531 57.83 -40.82 -60.72
C GLU A 531 57.49 -41.05 -62.19
N ILE A 532 56.76 -42.13 -62.49
CA ILE A 532 56.34 -42.44 -63.86
C ILE A 532 54.84 -42.15 -63.98
N PRO A 533 54.43 -41.08 -64.69
CA PRO A 533 53.02 -40.73 -64.81
C PRO A 533 52.28 -41.73 -65.70
N HIS A 534 51.10 -42.16 -65.26
CA HIS A 534 50.22 -42.99 -66.08
C HIS A 534 49.42 -42.12 -67.06
N ILE A 535 49.67 -42.25 -68.36
CA ILE A 535 48.99 -41.50 -69.43
C ILE A 535 48.00 -42.43 -70.15
N ALA A 536 46.70 -42.12 -70.08
CA ALA A 536 45.64 -42.99 -70.58
C ALA A 536 45.57 -43.08 -72.13
N GLU A 537 45.99 -42.05 -72.87
CA GLU A 537 45.76 -41.95 -74.32
C GLU A 537 47.02 -41.79 -75.21
N ALA A 538 48.24 -41.94 -74.67
CA ALA A 538 49.46 -41.93 -75.50
C ALA A 538 49.87 -43.37 -75.87
N SER A 539 50.28 -43.58 -77.13
CA SER A 539 50.81 -44.86 -77.62
C SER A 539 51.85 -45.42 -76.65
N LYS A 540 51.60 -46.62 -76.11
CA LYS A 540 52.37 -47.29 -75.03
C LYS A 540 53.83 -47.66 -75.38
N LEU A 541 54.40 -47.10 -76.45
CA LEU A 541 55.75 -47.37 -76.93
C LEU A 541 56.54 -46.06 -77.01
N VAL A 542 57.52 -45.92 -76.12
CA VAL A 542 58.51 -44.83 -76.13
C VAL A 542 59.42 -45.03 -77.34
N LYS A 543 59.44 -44.06 -78.27
CA LYS A 543 60.30 -44.10 -79.46
C LYS A 543 61.64 -43.42 -79.18
N TYR A 544 62.70 -43.85 -79.87
CA TYR A 544 64.01 -43.19 -79.81
C TYR A 544 63.85 -41.72 -80.26
N LEU A 545 64.32 -40.76 -79.46
CA LEU A 545 64.12 -39.30 -79.59
C LEU A 545 62.72 -38.72 -79.26
N ASP A 546 61.86 -39.46 -78.57
CA ASP A 546 60.58 -38.91 -78.09
C ASP A 546 60.79 -37.89 -76.93
N ARG A 547 60.10 -36.75 -77.01
CA ARG A 547 60.07 -35.67 -76.00
C ARG A 547 58.75 -35.66 -75.19
N SER A 548 58.00 -36.76 -75.25
CA SER A 548 56.81 -36.95 -74.44
C SER A 548 57.13 -36.96 -72.94
N ILE A 549 56.14 -36.57 -72.13
CA ILE A 549 56.23 -36.54 -70.67
C ILE A 549 56.64 -37.91 -70.11
N LEU A 550 56.18 -39.00 -70.74
CA LEU A 550 56.55 -40.37 -70.37
C LEU A 550 58.04 -40.66 -70.66
N SER A 551 58.56 -40.23 -71.82
CA SER A 551 59.97 -40.41 -72.20
C SER A 551 60.91 -39.62 -71.27
N GLU A 552 60.53 -38.40 -70.88
CA GLU A 552 61.30 -37.60 -69.90
C GLU A 552 61.26 -38.21 -68.49
N ALA A 553 60.13 -38.78 -68.06
CA ALA A 553 60.05 -39.50 -66.78
C ALA A 553 60.97 -40.75 -66.74
N PHE A 554 61.03 -41.53 -67.82
CA PHE A 554 61.97 -42.66 -67.93
C PHE A 554 63.43 -42.21 -68.05
N ARG A 555 63.69 -41.03 -68.62
CA ARG A 555 65.04 -40.44 -68.62
C ARG A 555 65.46 -40.02 -67.22
N MET A 556 64.58 -39.39 -66.45
CA MET A 556 64.82 -39.04 -65.05
C MET A 556 65.09 -40.27 -64.17
N LEU A 557 64.45 -41.42 -64.45
CA LEU A 557 64.77 -42.69 -63.77
C LEU A 557 66.13 -43.28 -64.16
N ARG A 558 66.64 -42.94 -65.35
CA ARG A 558 67.92 -43.45 -65.86
C ARG A 558 69.13 -42.66 -65.36
N THR A 559 68.99 -41.35 -65.20
CA THR A 559 69.97 -40.45 -64.58
C THR A 559 69.90 -40.53 -63.08
#